data_AF-H2J1Z9-F1
#
_entry.id   AF-H2J1Z9-F1
#
_cell.length_a   1.000
_cell.length_b   1.000
_cell.length_c   1.000
_cell.angle_alpha   90.00
_cell.angle_beta   90.00
_cell.angle_gamma   90.00
#
_symmetry.space_group_name_H-M   'P 1'
#
loop_
_entity.id
_entity.type
_entity.pdbx_description
1 polymer ?
#
loop_
_entity_poly.entity_id
_entity_poly.type
_entity_poly.pdbx_seq_one_letter_code
_entity_poly.pdbx_strand_id
1 'polypeptide(L)'
;MHPAEERLKRLLPFIITTAKQQVNVALEALERRKLSDDTRKILKELLNEDDSATVKKLTHSLNKIRRRMTSLAPEHFDLAEELYEAGGDTIGYVKATDAKDFKKGTNKKYIALSYIHTGRMHVDDIAATVIHELSHLILNTEDHAYSICMSKQASGLFTPWSVKELHSYARGKNSNPLNNAETLSRIVLLIYFSVSKLAAYKKAYALYWESGDNKILAFHRMEPGQNPRISSPVLARKSNKLRIVNGHVVI
;
A
#
# COMPACT_ATOMS: atom_id res chain seq x y z
N MET A 1 13.82 -20.95 -12.29
CA MET A 1 13.16 -19.65 -12.11
C MET A 1 11.82 -19.90 -11.45
N HIS A 2 11.57 -19.30 -10.30
CA HIS A 2 10.41 -19.67 -9.46
C HIS A 2 9.10 -19.12 -10.07
N PRO A 3 7.96 -19.86 -10.07
CA PRO A 3 6.73 -19.38 -10.71
C PRO A 3 6.22 -18.02 -10.19
N ALA A 4 6.44 -17.73 -8.90
CA ALA A 4 6.07 -16.44 -8.31
C ALA A 4 7.01 -15.30 -8.76
N GLU A 5 8.29 -15.60 -8.99
CA GLU A 5 9.27 -14.67 -9.55
C GLU A 5 8.85 -14.28 -10.98
N GLU A 6 8.50 -15.27 -11.82
CA GLU A 6 8.03 -15.03 -13.19
C GLU A 6 6.73 -14.24 -13.26
N ARG A 7 5.83 -14.47 -12.31
CA ARG A 7 4.64 -13.64 -12.16
C ARG A 7 5.04 -12.21 -11.82
N LEU A 8 5.86 -12.01 -10.80
CA LEU A 8 6.23 -10.67 -10.36
C LEU A 8 6.95 -9.90 -11.47
N LYS A 9 7.87 -10.52 -12.22
CA LYS A 9 8.52 -9.93 -13.40
C LYS A 9 7.52 -9.46 -14.44
N ARG A 10 6.55 -10.31 -14.81
CA ARG A 10 5.49 -9.96 -15.78
C ARG A 10 4.57 -8.85 -15.28
N LEU A 11 4.30 -8.82 -13.97
CA LEU A 11 3.43 -7.82 -13.36
C LEU A 11 4.11 -6.49 -13.09
N LEU A 12 5.44 -6.45 -13.03
CA LEU A 12 6.17 -5.28 -12.58
C LEU A 12 5.84 -4.00 -13.38
N PRO A 13 5.72 -4.01 -14.72
CA PRO A 13 5.28 -2.83 -15.47
C PRO A 13 3.86 -2.37 -15.07
N PHE A 14 2.96 -3.31 -14.81
CA PHE A 14 1.60 -3.02 -14.37
C PHE A 14 1.59 -2.45 -12.95
N ILE A 15 2.34 -3.04 -12.02
CA ILE A 15 2.49 -2.56 -10.63
C ILE A 15 3.02 -1.12 -10.61
N ILE A 16 4.06 -0.82 -11.40
CA ILE A 16 4.61 0.54 -11.53
C ILE A 16 3.54 1.51 -12.05
N THR A 17 2.77 1.10 -13.06
CA THR A 17 1.68 1.90 -13.63
C THR A 17 0.58 2.14 -12.60
N THR A 18 0.18 1.11 -11.84
CA THR A 18 -0.79 1.21 -10.75
C THR A 18 -0.30 2.17 -9.66
N ALA A 19 0.97 2.08 -9.24
CA ALA A 19 1.54 3.01 -8.26
C ALA A 19 1.49 4.47 -8.74
N LYS A 20 1.85 4.72 -10.01
CA LYS A 20 1.74 6.05 -10.65
C LYS A 20 0.30 6.54 -10.62
N GLN A 21 -0.66 5.68 -10.97
CA GLN A 21 -2.08 6.02 -10.99
C GLN A 21 -2.61 6.33 -9.59
N GLN A 22 -2.28 5.50 -8.59
CA GLN A 22 -2.70 5.72 -7.20
C GLN A 22 -2.22 7.09 -6.69
N VAL A 23 -0.95 7.44 -6.90
CA VAL A 23 -0.40 8.75 -6.49
C VAL A 23 -1.08 9.92 -7.23
N ASN A 24 -1.28 9.80 -8.54
CA ASN A 24 -1.91 10.86 -9.33
C ASN A 24 -3.35 11.13 -8.88
N VAL A 25 -4.14 10.06 -8.71
CA VAL A 25 -5.53 10.16 -8.26
C VAL A 25 -5.61 10.71 -6.83
N ALA A 26 -4.69 10.32 -5.94
CA ALA A 26 -4.62 10.87 -4.60
C ALA A 26 -4.30 12.37 -4.61
N LEU A 27 -3.35 12.81 -5.45
CA LEU A 27 -3.03 14.23 -5.64
C LEU A 27 -4.23 15.02 -6.17
N GLU A 28 -4.93 14.51 -7.19
CA GLU A 28 -6.14 15.16 -7.73
C GLU A 28 -7.25 15.33 -6.68
N ALA A 29 -7.35 14.40 -5.72
CA ALA A 29 -8.30 14.51 -4.62
C ALA A 29 -7.86 15.54 -3.56
N LEU A 30 -6.55 15.61 -3.26
CA LEU A 30 -5.96 16.51 -2.27
C LEU A 30 -5.86 17.97 -2.77
N GLU A 31 -5.70 18.18 -4.07
CA GLU A 31 -5.57 19.51 -4.70
C GLU A 31 -6.93 20.18 -4.97
N ARG A 32 -8.05 19.55 -4.62
CA ARG A 32 -9.40 20.14 -4.78
C ARG A 32 -9.56 21.37 -3.89
N ARG A 33 -10.27 22.39 -4.40
CA ARG A 33 -10.65 23.59 -3.63
C ARG A 33 -11.35 23.25 -2.31
N LYS A 34 -12.15 22.19 -2.31
CA LYS A 34 -12.77 21.61 -1.11
C LYS A 34 -12.56 20.10 -1.14
N LEU A 35 -11.87 19.57 -0.12
CA LEU A 35 -11.71 18.13 0.09
C LEU A 35 -13.09 17.48 0.28
N SER A 36 -13.26 16.26 -0.24
CA SER A 36 -14.44 15.45 0.05
C SER A 36 -14.41 14.97 1.50
N ASP A 37 -15.59 14.61 2.02
CA ASP A 37 -15.72 14.07 3.37
C ASP A 37 -14.92 12.78 3.55
N ASP A 38 -14.89 11.92 2.52
CA ASP A 38 -14.06 10.71 2.50
C ASP A 38 -12.56 11.02 2.62
N THR A 39 -12.05 11.98 1.84
CA THR A 39 -10.64 12.39 1.94
C THR A 39 -10.33 12.94 3.33
N ARG A 40 -11.19 13.82 3.87
CA ARG A 40 -11.03 14.34 5.24
C ARG A 40 -11.04 13.23 6.29
N LYS A 41 -11.94 12.25 6.14
CA LYS A 41 -12.05 11.12 7.05
C LYS A 41 -10.79 10.24 7.03
N ILE A 42 -10.22 9.99 5.85
CA ILE A 42 -8.94 9.27 5.71
C ILE A 42 -7.80 10.04 6.40
N LEU A 43 -7.70 11.35 6.18
CA LEU A 43 -6.64 12.18 6.77
C LEU A 43 -6.75 12.22 8.30
N LYS A 44 -7.95 12.46 8.84
CA LYS A 44 -8.16 12.41 10.30
C LYS A 44 -7.82 11.04 10.89
N GLU A 45 -8.09 9.97 10.15
CA GLU A 45 -7.79 8.63 10.64
C GLU A 45 -6.28 8.32 10.68
N LEU A 46 -5.53 8.73 9.65
CA LEU A 46 -4.13 8.34 9.47
C LEU A 46 -3.10 9.42 9.86
N LEU A 47 -3.54 10.67 10.00
CA LEU A 47 -2.71 11.81 10.42
C LEU A 47 -3.18 12.42 11.74
N ASN A 48 -4.41 12.13 12.19
CA ASN A 48 -5.08 12.81 13.31
C ASN A 48 -5.37 14.31 13.06
N GLU A 49 -5.24 14.77 11.82
CA GLU A 49 -5.46 16.15 11.38
C GLU A 49 -5.82 16.20 9.88
N ASP A 50 -6.61 17.21 9.48
CA ASP A 50 -6.98 17.47 8.08
C ASP A 50 -6.95 18.97 7.72
N ASP A 51 -6.16 19.76 8.47
CA ASP A 51 -6.03 21.19 8.23
C ASP A 51 -5.26 21.51 6.94
N SER A 52 -5.35 22.77 6.50
CA SER A 52 -4.76 23.20 5.22
C SER A 52 -3.24 23.09 5.17
N ALA A 53 -2.53 23.29 6.30
CA ALA A 53 -1.08 23.22 6.33
C ALA A 53 -0.62 21.75 6.19
N THR A 54 -1.29 20.83 6.88
CA THR A 54 -1.05 19.38 6.79
C THR A 54 -1.32 18.88 5.38
N VAL A 55 -2.47 19.23 4.80
CA VAL A 55 -2.82 18.86 3.41
C VAL A 55 -1.79 19.39 2.42
N LYS A 56 -1.31 20.63 2.60
CA LYS A 56 -0.27 21.23 1.75
C LYS A 56 1.07 20.48 1.86
N LYS A 57 1.48 20.09 3.08
CA LYS A 57 2.70 19.29 3.30
C LYS A 57 2.58 17.91 2.64
N LEU A 58 1.47 17.21 2.85
CA LEU A 58 1.19 15.91 2.21
C LEU A 58 1.22 16.03 0.68
N THR A 59 0.51 17.02 0.13
CA THR A 59 0.46 17.28 -1.32
C THR A 59 1.85 17.55 -1.88
N HIS A 60 2.68 18.32 -1.17
CA HIS A 60 4.07 18.57 -1.55
C HIS A 60 4.93 17.29 -1.55
N SER A 61 4.80 16.47 -0.51
CA SER A 61 5.49 15.18 -0.40
C SER A 61 5.10 14.22 -1.53
N LEU A 62 3.80 14.07 -1.79
CA LEU A 62 3.30 13.22 -2.89
C LEU A 62 3.70 13.77 -4.26
N ASN A 63 3.76 15.09 -4.43
CA ASN A 63 4.25 15.71 -5.67
C ASN A 63 5.73 15.39 -5.93
N LYS A 64 6.58 15.38 -4.89
CA LYS A 64 7.98 14.92 -5.01
C LYS A 64 8.05 13.45 -5.43
N ILE A 65 7.22 12.60 -4.82
CA ILE A 65 7.11 11.18 -5.19
C ILE A 65 6.68 11.03 -6.65
N ARG A 66 5.58 11.66 -7.05
CA ARG A 66 5.06 11.65 -8.44
C ARG A 66 6.15 11.98 -9.46
N ARG A 67 6.87 13.08 -9.25
CA ARG A 67 7.93 13.53 -10.18
C ARG A 67 9.01 12.47 -10.35
N ARG A 68 9.47 11.87 -9.26
CA ARG A 68 10.55 10.88 -9.27
C ARG A 68 10.09 9.49 -9.74
N MET A 69 8.82 9.17 -9.53
CA MET A 69 8.24 7.92 -9.99
C MET A 69 8.13 7.86 -11.52
N THR A 70 8.14 8.99 -12.24
CA THR A 70 8.06 9.02 -13.71
C THR A 70 9.15 8.19 -14.39
N SER A 71 10.38 8.22 -13.87
CA SER A 71 11.53 7.46 -14.38
C SER A 71 11.59 6.02 -13.88
N LEU A 72 10.66 5.62 -13.00
CA LEU A 72 10.62 4.25 -12.49
C LEU A 72 10.19 3.28 -13.60
N ALA A 73 10.97 2.23 -13.73
CA ALA A 73 10.89 1.21 -14.77
C ALA A 73 11.38 -0.15 -14.20
N PRO A 74 11.02 -1.30 -14.81
CA PRO A 74 11.30 -2.63 -14.26
C PRO A 74 12.76 -2.89 -13.89
N GLU A 75 13.72 -2.33 -14.62
CA GLU A 75 15.16 -2.44 -14.39
C GLU A 75 15.63 -1.85 -13.04
N HIS A 76 14.80 -1.01 -12.42
CA HIS A 76 15.06 -0.42 -11.11
C HIS A 76 14.70 -1.34 -9.95
N PHE A 77 14.22 -2.55 -10.21
CA PHE A 77 13.81 -3.49 -9.20
C PHE A 77 14.75 -4.69 -9.13
N ASP A 78 15.02 -5.13 -7.90
CA ASP A 78 15.57 -6.44 -7.64
C ASP A 78 14.48 -7.37 -7.13
N LEU A 79 14.43 -8.59 -7.66
CA LEU A 79 13.43 -9.57 -7.26
C LEU A 79 14.15 -10.76 -6.64
N ALA A 80 13.86 -11.04 -5.38
CA ALA A 80 14.48 -12.11 -4.61
C ALA A 80 13.42 -12.99 -3.94
N GLU A 81 13.81 -14.19 -3.51
CA GLU A 81 12.89 -15.11 -2.84
C GLU A 81 12.39 -14.53 -1.52
N GLU A 82 13.34 -14.25 -0.65
CA GLU A 82 13.20 -13.57 0.63
C GLU A 82 14.27 -12.48 0.69
N LEU A 83 14.02 -11.47 1.52
CA LEU A 83 14.93 -10.34 1.70
C LEU A 83 15.66 -10.52 3.03
N TYR A 84 16.50 -11.56 3.12
CA TYR A 84 17.15 -11.99 4.37
C TYR A 84 17.93 -10.88 5.05
N GLU A 85 18.63 -10.04 4.29
CA GLU A 85 19.35 -8.88 4.84
C GLU A 85 18.44 -7.85 5.54
N ALA A 86 17.14 -7.88 5.25
CA ALA A 86 16.12 -6.99 5.81
C ALA A 86 15.18 -7.71 6.79
N GLY A 87 15.50 -8.95 7.20
CA GLY A 87 14.64 -9.81 8.01
C GLY A 87 13.64 -10.59 7.13
N GLY A 88 13.67 -11.93 7.17
CA GLY A 88 13.06 -12.82 6.19
C GLY A 88 11.56 -12.65 5.86
N ASP A 89 10.80 -11.86 6.64
CA ASP A 89 9.39 -11.52 6.39
C ASP A 89 9.18 -10.21 5.60
N THR A 90 10.27 -9.56 5.15
CA THR A 90 10.21 -8.27 4.46
C THR A 90 9.67 -8.39 3.04
N ILE A 91 8.67 -7.57 2.70
CA ILE A 91 8.03 -7.54 1.38
C ILE A 91 8.87 -6.76 0.38
N GLY A 92 9.36 -5.59 0.79
CA GLY A 92 10.21 -4.73 0.00
C GLY A 92 11.17 -3.97 0.89
N TYR A 93 12.29 -3.55 0.32
CA TYR A 93 13.21 -2.65 1.01
C TYR A 93 13.99 -1.79 0.00
N VAL A 94 14.56 -0.70 0.50
CA VAL A 94 15.54 0.14 -0.19
C VAL A 94 16.73 0.39 0.72
N LYS A 95 17.91 0.67 0.14
CA LYS A 95 19.07 1.10 0.94
C LYS A 95 19.06 2.62 1.04
N ALA A 96 19.22 3.15 2.26
CA ALA A 96 19.33 4.59 2.47
C ALA A 96 20.46 5.22 1.63
N THR A 97 21.55 4.47 1.40
CA THR A 97 22.67 4.88 0.55
C THR A 97 22.28 5.12 -0.91
N ASP A 98 21.21 4.50 -1.38
CA ASP A 98 20.76 4.60 -2.77
C ASP A 98 19.92 5.85 -3.06
N ALA A 99 19.46 6.56 -2.02
CA ALA A 99 18.65 7.77 -2.16
C ALA A 99 19.34 8.85 -3.02
N LYS A 100 20.67 8.99 -2.88
CA LYS A 100 21.46 9.96 -3.66
C LYS A 100 21.48 9.60 -5.14
N ASP A 101 21.74 8.35 -5.47
CA ASP A 101 21.85 7.87 -6.84
C ASP A 101 20.48 7.88 -7.54
N PHE A 102 19.43 7.51 -6.79
CA PHE A 102 18.05 7.59 -7.26
C PHE A 102 17.66 9.02 -7.61
N LYS A 103 17.99 9.99 -6.76
CA LYS A 103 17.77 11.42 -7.01
C LYS A 103 18.58 11.96 -8.19
N LYS A 104 19.69 11.32 -8.55
CA LYS A 104 20.50 11.66 -9.74
C LYS A 104 20.01 10.97 -11.02
N GLY A 105 19.07 10.02 -10.92
CA GLY A 105 18.59 9.26 -12.08
C GLY A 105 19.61 8.25 -12.60
N THR A 106 20.49 7.73 -11.73
CA THR A 106 21.44 6.68 -12.12
C THR A 106 20.66 5.43 -12.47
N ASN A 107 20.95 4.75 -13.57
CA ASN A 107 20.28 3.50 -13.89
C ASN A 107 20.88 2.35 -13.06
N LYS A 108 20.18 1.92 -12.01
CA LYS A 108 20.52 0.75 -11.19
C LYS A 108 19.27 0.23 -10.48
N LYS A 109 19.39 -0.93 -9.83
CA LYS A 109 18.35 -1.47 -8.95
C LYS A 109 18.31 -0.68 -7.64
N TYR A 110 17.12 -0.29 -7.22
CA TYR A 110 16.87 0.55 -6.05
C TYR A 110 15.91 -0.11 -5.05
N ILE A 111 14.89 -0.79 -5.58
CA ILE A 111 13.80 -1.35 -4.79
C ILE A 111 13.88 -2.86 -4.89
N ALA A 112 14.13 -3.54 -3.77
CA ALA A 112 14.05 -4.99 -3.72
C ALA A 112 12.62 -5.41 -3.36
N LEU A 113 12.12 -6.50 -3.95
CA LEU A 113 10.82 -7.10 -3.64
C LEU A 113 10.96 -8.62 -3.46
N SER A 114 10.32 -9.16 -2.42
CA SER A 114 10.20 -10.61 -2.22
C SER A 114 9.12 -11.18 -3.13
N TYR A 115 9.47 -12.11 -4.03
CA TYR A 115 8.47 -12.79 -4.87
C TYR A 115 7.61 -13.79 -4.11
N ILE A 116 8.08 -14.32 -2.97
CA ILE A 116 7.28 -15.21 -2.11
C ILE A 116 6.18 -14.41 -1.42
N HIS A 117 6.54 -13.29 -0.79
CA HIS A 117 5.58 -12.48 -0.03
C HIS A 117 4.62 -11.73 -0.95
N THR A 118 5.11 -11.13 -2.04
CA THR A 118 4.25 -10.46 -3.05
C THR A 118 3.44 -11.45 -3.89
N GLY A 119 3.84 -12.72 -3.96
CA GLY A 119 3.14 -13.77 -4.72
C GLY A 119 1.69 -14.02 -4.27
N ARG A 120 1.33 -13.57 -3.07
CA ARG A 120 -0.03 -13.66 -2.49
C ARG A 120 -0.77 -12.31 -2.43
N MET A 121 -0.07 -11.22 -2.75
CA MET A 121 -0.61 -9.87 -2.67
C MET A 121 -1.35 -9.48 -3.94
N HIS A 122 -2.30 -8.57 -3.76
CA HIS A 122 -2.93 -7.88 -4.88
C HIS A 122 -1.99 -6.84 -5.48
N VAL A 123 -2.12 -6.58 -6.77
CA VAL A 123 -1.31 -5.59 -7.50
C VAL A 123 -1.39 -4.19 -6.88
N ASP A 124 -2.55 -3.79 -6.34
CA ASP A 124 -2.70 -2.52 -5.63
C ASP A 124 -1.91 -2.45 -4.32
N ASP A 125 -1.78 -3.57 -3.59
CA ASP A 125 -0.98 -3.61 -2.37
C ASP A 125 0.51 -3.58 -2.69
N ILE A 126 0.94 -4.31 -3.73
CA ILE A 126 2.34 -4.28 -4.16
C ILE A 126 2.68 -2.86 -4.66
N ALA A 127 1.75 -2.20 -5.38
CA ALA A 127 1.91 -0.80 -5.76
C ALA A 127 2.02 0.14 -4.55
N ALA A 128 1.24 -0.09 -3.49
CA ALA A 128 1.37 0.64 -2.23
C ALA A 128 2.74 0.40 -1.57
N THR A 129 3.27 -0.84 -1.60
CA THR A 129 4.66 -1.11 -1.18
C THR A 129 5.66 -0.33 -2.01
N VAL A 130 5.51 -0.23 -3.33
CA VAL A 130 6.40 0.60 -4.16
C VAL A 130 6.35 2.08 -3.74
N ILE A 131 5.18 2.60 -3.40
CA ILE A 131 5.02 3.99 -2.90
C ILE A 131 5.71 4.15 -1.54
N HIS A 132 5.56 3.18 -0.64
CA HIS A 132 6.25 3.10 0.65
C HIS A 132 7.77 3.19 0.46
N GLU A 133 8.35 2.30 -0.34
CA GLU A 133 9.79 2.26 -0.59
C GLU A 133 10.34 3.55 -1.24
N LEU A 134 9.58 4.11 -2.17
CA LEU A 134 9.93 5.38 -2.80
C LEU A 134 9.93 6.55 -1.81
N SER A 135 9.05 6.53 -0.82
CA SER A 135 9.02 7.58 0.19
C SER A 135 10.33 7.63 0.99
N HIS A 136 10.95 6.48 1.30
CA HIS A 136 12.28 6.45 1.92
C HIS A 136 13.33 7.07 1.01
N LEU A 137 13.42 6.64 -0.26
CA LEU A 137 14.42 7.15 -1.21
C LEU A 137 14.30 8.66 -1.46
N ILE A 138 13.07 9.18 -1.51
CA ILE A 138 12.79 10.55 -1.97
C ILE A 138 12.70 11.53 -0.81
N LEU A 139 11.98 11.16 0.24
CA LEU A 139 11.63 12.02 1.36
C LEU A 139 12.44 11.72 2.62
N ASN A 140 13.16 10.59 2.66
CA ASN A 140 13.83 10.09 3.87
C ASN A 140 12.82 9.89 5.02
N THR A 141 11.68 9.28 4.69
CA THR A 141 10.75 8.76 5.70
C THR A 141 11.39 7.63 6.49
N GLU A 142 10.79 7.33 7.63
CA GLU A 142 11.18 6.26 8.53
C GLU A 142 10.04 5.25 8.70
N ASP A 143 10.35 4.13 9.34
CA ASP A 143 9.43 3.03 9.62
C ASP A 143 9.00 3.01 11.09
N HIS A 144 8.23 4.02 11.48
CA HIS A 144 7.78 4.17 12.87
C HIS A 144 6.61 3.24 13.21
N ALA A 145 5.77 2.93 12.23
CA ALA A 145 4.63 2.03 12.39
C ALA A 145 4.26 1.38 11.05
N TYR A 146 3.87 0.11 11.09
CA TYR A 146 3.45 -0.67 9.93
C TYR A 146 1.99 -1.10 10.02
N SER A 147 1.37 -1.41 8.87
CA SER A 147 0.17 -2.23 8.85
C SER A 147 0.53 -3.66 9.25
N ILE A 148 -0.25 -4.26 10.13
CA ILE A 148 0.01 -5.63 10.60
C ILE A 148 -0.55 -6.62 9.60
N CYS A 149 0.31 -7.52 9.10
CA CYS A 149 -0.09 -8.65 8.29
C CYS A 149 -0.97 -9.61 9.09
N MET A 150 -2.16 -9.92 8.57
CA MET A 150 -3.13 -10.85 9.15
C MET A 150 -3.23 -12.16 8.35
N SER A 151 -2.16 -12.53 7.64
CA SER A 151 -2.13 -13.70 6.75
C SER A 151 -2.39 -15.03 7.49
N LYS A 152 -1.92 -15.15 8.74
CA LYS A 152 -2.17 -16.33 9.60
C LYS A 152 -3.66 -16.52 9.88
N GLN A 153 -4.45 -15.45 9.87
CA GLN A 153 -5.91 -15.48 10.09
C GLN A 153 -6.72 -15.71 8.80
N ALA A 154 -6.10 -15.58 7.62
CA ALA A 154 -6.81 -15.55 6.33
C ALA A 154 -6.68 -16.84 5.49
N SER A 155 -6.36 -17.97 6.15
CA SER A 155 -6.23 -19.30 5.55
C SER A 155 -5.36 -19.36 4.28
N GLY A 156 -4.38 -18.46 4.14
CA GLY A 156 -3.43 -18.44 3.02
C GLY A 156 -3.98 -17.99 1.65
N LEU A 157 -5.25 -17.58 1.55
CA LEU A 157 -5.89 -17.21 0.27
C LEU A 157 -5.62 -15.76 -0.15
N PHE A 158 -5.31 -14.90 0.81
CA PHE A 158 -4.96 -13.49 0.61
C PHE A 158 -4.21 -12.95 1.82
N THR A 159 -3.68 -11.73 1.70
CA THR A 159 -2.94 -11.05 2.77
C THR A 159 -3.73 -9.84 3.26
N PRO A 160 -4.52 -9.95 4.36
CA PRO A 160 -5.14 -8.79 4.97
C PRO A 160 -4.13 -7.97 5.77
N TRP A 161 -4.38 -6.66 5.84
CA TRP A 161 -3.55 -5.68 6.54
C TRP A 161 -4.42 -4.89 7.53
N SER A 162 -4.08 -4.95 8.81
CA SER A 162 -4.68 -4.11 9.84
C SER A 162 -3.88 -2.82 9.97
N VAL A 163 -4.54 -1.66 9.86
CA VAL A 163 -3.85 -0.35 10.03
C VAL A 163 -3.94 0.22 11.45
N LYS A 164 -4.37 -0.59 12.43
CA LYS A 164 -4.56 -0.18 13.82
C LYS A 164 -3.34 0.54 14.42
N GLU A 165 -2.13 0.03 14.15
CA GLU A 165 -0.90 0.65 14.66
C GLU A 165 -0.60 2.01 14.03
N LEU A 166 -1.03 2.24 12.79
CA LEU A 166 -0.91 3.55 12.15
C LEU A 166 -1.79 4.59 12.85
N HIS A 167 -2.98 4.20 13.35
CA HIS A 167 -3.83 5.11 14.13
C HIS A 167 -3.24 5.41 15.50
N SER A 168 -2.75 4.36 16.18
CA SER A 168 -2.07 4.51 17.47
C SER A 168 -0.90 5.46 17.33
N TYR A 169 -0.10 5.31 16.26
CA TYR A 169 0.99 6.20 15.93
C TYR A 169 0.49 7.62 15.66
N ALA A 170 -0.53 7.81 14.81
CA ALA A 170 -1.07 9.13 14.48
C ALA A 170 -1.58 9.92 15.68
N ARG A 171 -2.07 9.24 16.72
CA ARG A 171 -2.57 9.88 17.96
C ARG A 171 -1.49 10.05 19.04
N GLY A 172 -0.27 9.56 18.81
CA GLY A 172 0.85 9.69 19.75
C GLY A 172 1.31 11.14 19.89
N LYS A 173 1.64 11.57 21.12
CA LYS A 173 1.99 12.97 21.44
C LYS A 173 3.19 13.53 20.66
N ASN A 174 4.14 12.69 20.28
CA ASN A 174 5.37 13.08 19.56
C ASN A 174 5.47 12.41 18.18
N SER A 175 4.36 11.91 17.64
CA SER A 175 4.39 11.28 16.33
C SER A 175 4.50 12.31 15.21
N ASN A 176 5.07 11.89 14.08
CA ASN A 176 5.05 12.64 12.85
C ASN A 176 4.57 11.71 11.72
N PRO A 177 3.24 11.54 11.56
CA PRO A 177 2.68 10.60 10.60
C PRO A 177 3.09 10.87 9.15
N LEU A 178 3.40 12.12 8.80
CA LEU A 178 3.91 12.47 7.48
C LEU A 178 5.36 12.03 7.23
N ASN A 179 6.10 11.65 8.28
CA ASN A 179 7.43 11.04 8.18
C ASN A 179 7.40 9.50 8.19
N ASN A 180 6.22 8.87 8.27
CA ASN A 180 6.09 7.41 8.26
C ASN A 180 5.74 6.90 6.85
N ALA A 181 6.58 6.03 6.29
CA ALA A 181 6.42 5.55 4.91
C ALA A 181 5.09 4.82 4.70
N GLU A 182 4.72 3.95 5.65
CA GLU A 182 3.47 3.20 5.60
C GLU A 182 2.24 4.10 5.69
N THR A 183 2.28 5.17 6.50
CA THR A 183 1.17 6.11 6.58
C THR A 183 0.91 6.77 5.22
N LEU A 184 1.96 7.20 4.52
CA LEU A 184 1.83 7.81 3.20
C LEU A 184 1.26 6.83 2.17
N SER A 185 1.75 5.58 2.14
CA SER A 185 1.27 4.57 1.19
C SER A 185 -0.22 4.25 1.42
N ARG A 186 -0.66 4.12 2.67
CA ARG A 186 -2.06 3.81 3.01
C ARG A 186 -3.01 4.97 2.78
N ILE A 187 -2.58 6.23 3.00
CA ILE A 187 -3.39 7.40 2.60
C ILE A 187 -3.63 7.40 1.09
N VAL A 188 -2.57 7.20 0.29
CA VAL A 188 -2.66 7.18 -1.16
C VAL A 188 -3.62 6.07 -1.63
N LEU A 189 -3.46 4.86 -1.10
CA LEU A 189 -4.28 3.70 -1.43
C LEU A 189 -5.77 3.90 -1.08
N LEU A 190 -6.07 4.41 0.12
CA LEU A 190 -7.44 4.63 0.57
C LEU A 190 -8.13 5.73 -0.23
N ILE A 191 -7.43 6.83 -0.53
CA ILE A 191 -7.98 7.90 -1.38
C ILE A 191 -8.26 7.36 -2.78
N TYR A 192 -7.33 6.58 -3.35
CA TYR A 192 -7.52 5.95 -4.65
C TYR A 192 -8.81 5.10 -4.69
N PHE A 193 -9.06 4.31 -3.64
CA PHE A 193 -10.29 3.52 -3.56
C PHE A 193 -11.54 4.36 -3.35
N SER A 194 -11.49 5.38 -2.48
CA SER A 194 -12.67 6.19 -2.16
C SER A 194 -13.16 6.96 -3.38
N VAL A 195 -12.26 7.42 -4.26
CA VAL A 195 -12.62 8.21 -5.44
C VAL A 195 -12.80 7.37 -6.71
N SER A 196 -12.48 6.08 -6.67
CA SER A 196 -12.61 5.20 -7.84
C SER A 196 -14.06 5.01 -8.26
N LYS A 197 -14.27 4.89 -9.58
CA LYS A 197 -15.57 4.52 -10.18
C LYS A 197 -15.81 3.01 -10.14
N LEU A 198 -14.79 2.20 -9.84
CA LEU A 198 -14.92 0.74 -9.80
C LEU A 198 -15.69 0.31 -8.54
N ALA A 199 -16.78 -0.43 -8.73
CA ALA A 199 -17.62 -0.92 -7.64
C ALA A 199 -16.84 -1.75 -6.62
N ALA A 200 -15.84 -2.53 -7.09
CA ALA A 200 -14.94 -3.25 -6.22
C ALA A 200 -14.20 -2.29 -5.27
N TYR A 201 -13.49 -1.28 -5.77
CA TYR A 201 -12.75 -0.35 -4.90
C TYR A 201 -13.65 0.44 -3.93
N LYS A 202 -14.83 0.86 -4.37
CA LYS A 202 -15.83 1.45 -3.45
C LYS A 202 -16.22 0.47 -2.34
N LYS A 203 -16.43 -0.80 -2.68
CA LYS A 203 -16.70 -1.85 -1.71
C LYS A 203 -15.52 -2.06 -0.76
N ALA A 204 -14.27 -2.08 -1.23
CA ALA A 204 -13.09 -2.19 -0.37
C ALA A 204 -13.01 -1.03 0.63
N TYR A 205 -13.25 0.19 0.17
CA TYR A 205 -13.27 1.38 1.01
C TYR A 205 -14.39 1.33 2.07
N ALA A 206 -15.60 0.93 1.70
CA ALA A 206 -16.70 0.77 2.66
C ALA A 206 -16.37 -0.30 3.73
N LEU A 207 -15.89 -1.46 3.27
CA LEU A 207 -15.50 -2.58 4.10
C LEU A 207 -14.38 -2.22 5.10
N TYR A 208 -13.39 -1.45 4.65
CA TYR A 208 -12.35 -0.89 5.53
C TYR A 208 -12.97 -0.16 6.73
N TRP A 209 -13.96 0.70 6.51
CA TRP A 209 -14.65 1.41 7.61
C TRP A 209 -15.50 0.48 8.47
N GLU A 210 -16.24 -0.44 7.85
CA GLU A 210 -17.10 -1.42 8.54
C GLU A 210 -16.32 -2.32 9.49
N SER A 211 -15.03 -2.56 9.23
CA SER A 211 -14.17 -3.42 10.05
C SER A 211 -13.88 -2.88 11.47
N GLY A 212 -14.33 -1.67 11.79
CA GLY A 212 -14.23 -1.11 13.15
C GLY A 212 -12.79 -0.72 13.48
N ASP A 213 -12.35 -0.91 14.71
CA ASP A 213 -11.06 -0.37 15.17
C ASP A 213 -9.84 -1.04 14.53
N ASN A 214 -9.99 -2.22 13.94
CA ASN A 214 -8.89 -2.91 13.25
C ASN A 214 -8.61 -2.36 11.85
N LYS A 215 -9.58 -1.65 11.23
CA LYS A 215 -9.48 -1.05 9.88
C LYS A 215 -8.70 -1.92 8.89
N ILE A 216 -9.35 -3.00 8.48
CA ILE A 216 -8.72 -4.07 7.71
C ILE A 216 -8.83 -3.80 6.21
N LEU A 217 -7.69 -3.80 5.54
CA LEU A 217 -7.56 -3.85 4.09
C LEU A 217 -7.37 -5.30 3.65
N ALA A 218 -8.17 -5.79 2.72
CA ALA A 218 -8.14 -7.19 2.33
C ALA A 218 -8.43 -7.37 0.83
N PHE A 219 -7.44 -7.85 0.09
CA PHE A 219 -7.53 -8.05 -1.35
C PHE A 219 -7.17 -9.48 -1.72
N HIS A 220 -7.99 -10.12 -2.54
CA HIS A 220 -7.55 -11.37 -3.17
C HIS A 220 -6.45 -11.09 -4.18
N ARG A 221 -5.53 -12.04 -4.33
CA ARG A 221 -4.59 -12.05 -5.46
C ARG A 221 -5.38 -11.91 -6.77
N MET A 222 -4.88 -11.04 -7.66
CA MET A 222 -5.36 -10.93 -9.03
C MET A 222 -4.26 -11.18 -10.05
N GLU A 223 -4.68 -11.69 -11.19
CA GLU A 223 -3.94 -11.69 -12.44
C GLU A 223 -4.36 -10.47 -13.29
N PRO A 224 -3.53 -9.98 -14.22
CA PRO A 224 -3.85 -8.81 -15.04
C PRO A 224 -5.17 -8.93 -15.78
N GLY A 225 -5.96 -7.85 -15.79
CA GLY A 225 -7.20 -7.75 -16.58
C GLY A 225 -8.45 -8.34 -15.90
N GLN A 226 -8.37 -8.79 -14.66
CA GLN A 226 -9.55 -9.22 -13.88
C GLN A 226 -10.04 -8.10 -12.94
N ASN A 227 -11.30 -8.16 -12.50
CA ASN A 227 -11.86 -7.21 -11.53
C ASN A 227 -11.48 -7.59 -10.08
N PRO A 228 -11.09 -6.63 -9.21
CA PRO A 228 -10.65 -6.91 -7.85
C PRO A 228 -11.71 -7.72 -7.09
N ARG A 229 -11.32 -8.91 -6.61
CA ARG A 229 -12.13 -9.67 -5.66
C ARG A 229 -11.74 -9.23 -4.25
N ILE A 230 -12.73 -8.82 -3.48
CA ILE A 230 -12.55 -8.31 -2.11
C ILE A 230 -13.23 -9.25 -1.15
N SER A 231 -12.46 -9.78 -0.21
CA SER A 231 -12.97 -10.55 0.94
C SER A 231 -13.64 -9.58 1.92
N SER A 232 -14.85 -9.91 2.37
CA SER A 232 -15.57 -9.10 3.36
C SER A 232 -14.83 -9.10 4.73
N PRO A 233 -14.60 -7.95 5.39
CA PRO A 233 -14.13 -7.87 6.78
C PRO A 233 -15.07 -8.51 7.81
N VAL A 234 -16.31 -8.85 7.42
CA VAL A 234 -17.14 -9.77 8.21
C VAL A 234 -16.47 -11.14 8.37
N LEU A 235 -15.63 -11.56 7.41
CA LEU A 235 -14.78 -12.76 7.48
C LEU A 235 -13.65 -12.62 8.52
N ALA A 236 -13.18 -11.40 8.81
CA ALA A 236 -12.15 -11.15 9.82
C ALA A 236 -12.72 -11.09 11.25
N ARG A 237 -14.01 -10.74 11.40
CA ARG A 237 -14.69 -10.69 12.71
C ARG A 237 -15.17 -12.04 13.23
N LYS A 238 -15.35 -13.04 12.36
CA LYS A 238 -15.85 -14.39 12.71
C LYS A 238 -14.77 -15.46 12.53
N SER A 239 -13.61 -15.27 13.14
CA SER A 239 -12.62 -16.34 13.29
C SER A 239 -13.12 -17.33 14.33
N ASN A 240 -13.62 -18.49 13.89
CA ASN A 240 -13.27 -19.77 14.51
C ASN A 240 -13.58 -21.02 13.67
N LYS A 241 -14.29 -20.96 12.53
CA LYS A 241 -14.39 -22.10 11.60
C LYS A 241 -14.53 -21.60 10.16
N LEU A 242 -13.49 -21.77 9.35
CA LEU A 242 -13.55 -21.61 7.89
C LEU A 242 -13.72 -23.00 7.25
N ARG A 243 -14.66 -23.15 6.30
CA ARG A 243 -14.75 -24.34 5.43
C ARG A 243 -14.87 -23.91 3.96
N ILE A 244 -14.30 -24.71 3.07
CA ILE A 244 -14.33 -24.51 1.62
C ILE A 244 -15.41 -25.43 1.05
N VAL A 245 -16.38 -24.87 0.31
CA VAL A 245 -17.38 -25.64 -0.45
C VAL A 245 -17.41 -25.12 -1.89
N ASN A 246 -17.16 -26.01 -2.86
CA ASN A 246 -17.19 -25.73 -4.31
C ASN A 246 -16.34 -24.52 -4.76
N GLY A 247 -15.13 -24.35 -4.21
CA GLY A 247 -14.25 -23.23 -4.56
C GLY A 247 -14.71 -21.87 -4.03
N HIS A 248 -15.76 -21.85 -3.20
CA HIS A 248 -16.24 -20.69 -2.48
C HIS A 248 -16.00 -20.90 -0.98
N VAL A 249 -15.45 -19.86 -0.32
CA VAL A 249 -15.37 -19.83 1.15
C VAL A 249 -16.75 -19.42 1.66
N VAL A 250 -17.41 -20.31 2.40
CA VAL A 250 -18.72 -20.07 2.99
C VAL A 250 -18.57 -20.07 4.52
N ILE A 251 -19.23 -19.11 5.19
CA ILE A 251 -19.32 -19.02 6.67
C ILE A 251 -20.34 -20.04 7.15
#